data_AF-A0A355A072-F1
#
_entry.id   AF-A0A355A072-F1
#
_cell.length_a   1.000
_cell.length_b   1.000
_cell.length_c   1.000
_cell.angle_alpha   90.00
_cell.angle_beta   90.00
_cell.angle_gamma   90.00
#
_symmetry.space_group_name_H-M   'P 1'
#
loop_
_entity.id
_entity.type
_entity.pdbx_description
1 polymer ?
#
loop_
_entity_poly.entity_id
_entity_poly.type
_entity_poly.pdbx_seq_one_letter_code
_entity_poly.pdbx_strand_id
1 'polypeptide(L)'
;MRKEITDFHTHTFLSDGVLSPIELIRSGIINGYRQIALTDHVSASTMERVIKEIEADCRLAEEYWGIKAIVGVELTHIPAGGVGVLAKRARAYGAELVAVHGETIVEPVESGTNRAAVSCPEVDILVHPGLITIEEAKMAADNGVFLELTSRRGHSLTNGYVVTMARRAGAELVINSDAHQPGDLHTWEFIEQVGLGAGLTIEELSKVITESPRKLLHRIEERKKG
;
A
#
# COMPACT_ATOMS: atom_id res chain seq x y z
N MET A 1 9.83 -18.59 13.56
CA MET A 1 9.20 -17.25 13.66
C MET A 1 7.70 -17.41 13.43
N ARG A 2 6.86 -16.69 14.18
CA ARG A 2 5.42 -16.70 13.92
C ARG A 2 5.20 -16.02 12.56
N LYS A 3 4.45 -16.67 11.68
CA LYS A 3 4.05 -16.10 10.40
C LYS A 3 2.97 -15.02 10.71
N GLU A 4 3.32 -13.73 10.72
CA GLU A 4 2.42 -12.56 10.89
C GLU A 4 2.08 -11.81 9.57
N ILE A 5 0.83 -11.84 9.10
CA ILE A 5 0.48 -11.13 7.85
C ILE A 5 0.40 -9.63 8.13
N THR A 6 1.09 -8.86 7.29
CA THR A 6 0.96 -7.41 7.16
C THR A 6 0.49 -7.10 5.76
N ASP A 7 -0.53 -6.25 5.63
CA ASP A 7 -1.00 -5.74 4.34
C ASP A 7 -1.22 -4.24 4.46
N PHE A 8 -0.66 -3.48 3.51
CA PHE A 8 -0.71 -2.03 3.50
C PHE A 8 -1.65 -1.46 2.43
N HIS A 9 -2.35 -2.30 1.67
CA HIS A 9 -3.23 -1.85 0.61
C HIS A 9 -4.52 -2.68 0.58
N THR A 10 -5.58 -2.15 1.20
CA THR A 10 -6.92 -2.79 1.25
C THR A 10 -8.02 -1.73 1.22
N HIS A 11 -9.19 -2.09 0.69
CA HIS A 11 -10.30 -1.18 0.37
C HIS A 11 -11.60 -1.57 1.05
N THR A 12 -12.39 -0.56 1.39
CA THR A 12 -13.70 -0.70 2.05
C THR A 12 -14.79 -0.08 1.17
N PHE A 13 -16.05 -0.16 1.60
CA PHE A 13 -17.14 0.53 0.89
C PHE A 13 -17.04 2.05 0.92
N LEU A 14 -16.10 2.61 1.69
CA LEU A 14 -15.86 4.05 1.71
C LEU A 14 -15.34 4.57 0.37
N SER A 15 -14.79 3.67 -0.45
CA SER A 15 -14.50 3.85 -1.87
C SER A 15 -15.20 2.78 -2.72
N ASP A 16 -14.53 1.67 -3.04
CA ASP A 16 -15.00 0.66 -4.00
C ASP A 16 -14.83 -0.80 -3.54
N GLY A 17 -14.36 -1.00 -2.30
CA GLY A 17 -14.48 -2.29 -1.61
C GLY A 17 -15.92 -2.61 -1.20
N VAL A 18 -16.18 -3.85 -0.77
CA VAL A 18 -17.53 -4.31 -0.39
C VAL A 18 -17.76 -4.42 1.11
N LEU A 19 -16.71 -4.32 1.91
CA LEU A 19 -16.77 -4.48 3.37
C LEU A 19 -16.74 -3.13 4.08
N SER A 20 -17.36 -3.05 5.25
CA SER A 20 -17.11 -1.92 6.16
C SER A 20 -15.67 -1.91 6.67
N PRO A 21 -15.12 -0.76 7.10
CA PRO A 21 -13.79 -0.71 7.70
C PRO A 21 -13.61 -1.73 8.84
N ILE A 22 -14.54 -1.74 9.80
CA ILE A 22 -14.49 -2.69 10.93
C ILE A 22 -14.63 -4.16 10.50
N GLU A 23 -15.43 -4.46 9.47
CA GLU A 23 -15.60 -5.81 8.95
C GLU A 23 -14.36 -6.30 8.17
N LEU A 24 -13.70 -5.42 7.41
CA LEU A 24 -12.44 -5.72 6.74
C LEU A 24 -11.34 -6.04 7.76
N ILE A 25 -11.19 -5.21 8.79
CA ILE A 25 -10.24 -5.46 9.88
C ILE A 25 -10.53 -6.80 10.55
N ARG A 26 -11.80 -7.08 10.86
CA ARG A 26 -12.20 -8.34 11.47
C ARG A 26 -11.89 -9.55 10.58
N SER A 27 -12.16 -9.43 9.28
CA SER A 27 -11.87 -10.46 8.29
C SER A 27 -10.37 -10.72 8.16
N GLY A 28 -9.55 -9.67 8.20
CA GLY A 28 -8.09 -9.78 8.26
C GLY A 28 -7.62 -10.56 9.49
N ILE A 29 -8.15 -10.26 10.67
CA ILE A 29 -7.80 -11.00 11.92
C ILE A 29 -8.09 -12.50 11.77
N ILE A 30 -9.25 -12.85 11.20
CA ILE A 30 -9.61 -14.26 10.97
C ILE A 30 -8.65 -14.94 9.98
N ASN A 31 -8.15 -14.20 8.99
CA ASN A 31 -7.12 -14.66 8.05
C ASN A 31 -5.68 -14.62 8.62
N GLY A 32 -5.51 -14.26 9.89
CA GLY A 32 -4.21 -14.30 10.57
C GLY A 32 -3.39 -13.00 10.48
N TYR A 33 -4.02 -11.88 10.10
CA TYR A 33 -3.36 -10.58 10.03
C TYR A 33 -3.01 -10.09 11.43
N ARG A 34 -1.85 -9.43 11.51
CA ARG A 34 -1.41 -8.69 12.68
C ARG A 34 -1.34 -7.19 12.43
N GLN A 35 -1.22 -6.81 11.17
CA GLN A 35 -1.22 -5.43 10.73
C GLN A 35 -2.04 -5.32 9.44
N ILE A 36 -2.90 -4.31 9.36
CA ILE A 36 -3.70 -4.02 8.16
C ILE A 36 -3.82 -2.51 7.98
N ALA A 37 -3.59 -2.00 6.78
CA ALA A 37 -3.89 -0.62 6.42
C ALA A 37 -5.13 -0.55 5.54
N LEU A 38 -6.01 0.37 5.88
CA LEU A 38 -7.20 0.69 5.10
C LEU A 38 -6.84 1.91 4.27
N THR A 39 -6.84 1.76 2.96
CA THR A 39 -6.29 2.74 2.01
C THR A 39 -7.29 3.03 0.91
N ASP A 40 -8.55 3.27 1.30
CA ASP A 40 -9.62 3.61 0.38
C ASP A 40 -9.19 4.72 -0.61
N HIS A 41 -9.72 4.62 -1.84
CA HIS A 41 -9.50 5.63 -2.87
C HIS A 41 -10.02 7.00 -2.41
N VAL A 42 -9.18 8.02 -2.49
CA VAL A 42 -9.54 9.40 -2.16
C VAL A 42 -9.08 10.40 -3.20
N SER A 43 -9.80 11.52 -3.23
CA SER A 43 -9.42 12.73 -3.96
C SER A 43 -9.54 13.96 -3.04
N ALA A 44 -9.40 15.16 -3.59
CA ALA A 44 -9.49 16.40 -2.83
C ALA A 44 -10.82 16.57 -2.05
N SER A 45 -11.93 15.98 -2.52
CA SER A 45 -13.27 16.17 -1.95
C SER A 45 -13.65 15.15 -0.87
N THR A 46 -13.13 13.93 -0.94
CA THR A 46 -13.56 12.81 -0.08
C THR A 46 -12.62 12.52 1.08
N MET A 47 -11.34 12.89 0.93
CA MET A 47 -10.24 12.49 1.82
C MET A 47 -10.51 12.73 3.31
N GLU A 48 -10.97 13.92 3.70
CA GLU A 48 -11.19 14.23 5.12
C GLU A 48 -12.25 13.33 5.75
N ARG A 49 -13.34 13.06 5.02
CA ARG A 49 -14.42 12.19 5.48
C ARG A 49 -13.91 10.76 5.65
N VAL A 50 -13.26 10.24 4.61
CA VAL A 50 -12.78 8.85 4.57
C VAL A 50 -11.76 8.60 5.68
N ILE A 51 -10.78 9.49 5.89
CA ILE A 51 -9.78 9.35 6.95
C ILE A 51 -10.44 9.31 8.33
N LYS A 52 -11.42 10.18 8.61
CA LYS A 52 -12.12 10.20 9.91
C LYS A 52 -12.92 8.93 10.17
N GLU A 53 -13.59 8.40 9.15
CA GLU A 53 -14.38 7.16 9.25
C GLU A 53 -13.45 5.94 9.46
N ILE A 54 -12.34 5.85 8.71
CA ILE A 54 -11.32 4.80 8.90
C ILE A 54 -10.69 4.89 10.29
N GLU A 55 -10.32 6.10 10.75
CA GLU A 55 -9.69 6.29 12.05
C GLU A 55 -10.56 5.78 13.19
N ALA A 56 -11.85 6.09 13.19
CA ALA A 56 -12.78 5.63 14.23
C ALA A 56 -12.77 4.11 14.38
N ASP A 57 -12.88 3.38 13.26
CA ASP A 57 -12.91 1.91 13.27
C ASP A 57 -11.53 1.29 13.53
N CYS A 58 -10.46 1.93 13.05
CA CYS A 58 -9.09 1.50 13.36
C CYS A 58 -8.82 1.55 14.87
N ARG A 59 -9.13 2.68 15.54
CA ARG A 59 -8.92 2.81 16.99
C ARG A 59 -9.75 1.82 17.79
N LEU A 60 -11.00 1.62 17.39
CA LEU A 60 -11.88 0.62 18.01
C LEU A 60 -11.30 -0.80 17.88
N ALA A 61 -10.82 -1.17 16.69
CA ALA A 61 -10.23 -2.48 16.46
C ALA A 61 -8.90 -2.67 17.20
N GLU A 62 -8.04 -1.65 17.26
CA GLU A 62 -6.80 -1.67 18.03
C GLU A 62 -7.08 -1.91 19.52
N GLU A 63 -8.07 -1.20 20.09
CA GLU A 63 -8.46 -1.31 21.50
C GLU A 63 -9.00 -2.71 21.85
N TYR A 64 -9.93 -3.23 21.06
CA TYR A 64 -10.67 -4.44 21.43
C TYR A 64 -10.07 -5.74 20.88
N TRP A 65 -9.28 -5.69 19.80
CA TRP A 65 -8.77 -6.89 19.13
C TRP A 65 -7.25 -6.99 19.10
N GLY A 66 -6.51 -5.94 19.48
CA GLY A 66 -5.05 -5.96 19.53
C GLY A 66 -4.37 -6.20 18.17
N ILE A 67 -5.08 -5.93 17.08
CA ILE A 67 -4.49 -5.77 15.74
C ILE A 67 -3.86 -4.38 15.66
N LYS A 68 -2.85 -4.17 14.82
CA LYS A 68 -2.42 -2.83 14.42
C LYS A 68 -3.17 -2.41 13.16
N ALA A 69 -4.11 -1.49 13.29
CA ALA A 69 -4.90 -1.00 12.17
C ALA A 69 -4.41 0.40 11.77
N ILE A 70 -4.01 0.55 10.50
CA ILE A 70 -3.33 1.75 10.00
C ILE A 70 -4.33 2.57 9.20
N VAL A 71 -4.49 3.83 9.61
CA VAL A 71 -5.31 4.81 8.89
C VAL A 71 -4.55 5.25 7.63
N GLY A 72 -4.92 4.72 6.48
CA GLY A 72 -4.27 5.01 5.21
C GLY A 72 -5.18 5.71 4.21
N VAL A 73 -4.61 6.10 3.09
CA VAL A 73 -5.33 6.53 1.89
C VAL A 73 -4.60 6.08 0.65
N GLU A 74 -5.34 5.86 -0.43
CA GLU A 74 -4.77 5.81 -1.78
C GLU A 74 -5.22 7.04 -2.58
N LEU A 75 -4.26 7.84 -3.05
CA LEU A 75 -4.55 8.93 -3.96
C LEU A 75 -4.79 8.36 -5.36
N THR A 76 -6.06 8.35 -5.79
CA THR A 76 -6.50 7.65 -7.00
C THR A 76 -7.08 8.61 -8.03
N HIS A 77 -6.65 8.49 -9.29
CA HIS A 77 -7.09 9.32 -10.42
C HIS A 77 -7.08 10.85 -10.18
N ILE A 78 -6.20 11.32 -9.29
CA ILE A 78 -5.92 12.74 -9.13
C ILE A 78 -4.94 13.21 -10.21
N PRO A 79 -4.91 14.52 -10.56
CA PRO A 79 -3.87 15.03 -11.45
C PRO A 79 -2.47 14.79 -10.87
N ALA A 80 -1.50 14.39 -11.70
CA ALA A 80 -0.12 14.11 -11.29
C ALA A 80 0.51 15.31 -10.56
N GLY A 81 0.25 16.54 -11.05
CA GLY A 81 0.68 17.77 -10.38
C GLY A 81 0.05 18.02 -9.00
N GLY A 82 -1.05 17.33 -8.68
CA GLY A 82 -1.76 17.40 -7.40
C GLY A 82 -1.24 16.45 -6.32
N VAL A 83 -0.45 15.42 -6.67
CA VAL A 83 0.02 14.38 -5.75
C VAL A 83 0.69 14.98 -4.51
N GLY A 84 1.64 15.91 -4.69
CA GLY A 84 2.36 16.51 -3.56
C GLY A 84 1.47 17.33 -2.62
N VAL A 85 0.50 18.07 -3.16
CA VAL A 85 -0.42 18.88 -2.35
C VAL A 85 -1.40 17.99 -1.59
N LEU A 86 -1.93 16.96 -2.25
CA LEU A 86 -2.91 16.06 -1.65
C LEU A 86 -2.28 15.07 -0.66
N ALA A 87 -1.05 14.62 -0.88
CA ALA A 87 -0.32 13.81 0.10
C ALA A 87 -0.09 14.58 1.41
N LYS A 88 0.35 15.85 1.32
CA LYS A 88 0.47 16.73 2.50
C LYS A 88 -0.86 16.95 3.21
N ARG A 89 -1.93 17.14 2.43
CA ARG A 89 -3.28 17.30 2.98
C ARG A 89 -3.76 16.02 3.69
N ALA A 90 -3.48 14.84 3.14
CA ALA A 90 -3.82 13.57 3.79
C ALA A 90 -3.15 13.45 5.16
N ARG A 91 -1.85 13.80 5.26
CA ARG A 91 -1.14 13.87 6.53
C ARG A 91 -1.80 14.82 7.53
N ALA A 92 -2.15 16.03 7.08
CA ALA A 92 -2.81 17.02 7.92
C ALA A 92 -4.18 16.56 8.45
N TYR A 93 -4.85 15.65 7.73
CA TYR A 93 -6.10 15.02 8.17
C TYR A 93 -5.92 13.77 9.04
N GLY A 94 -4.69 13.29 9.25
CA GLY A 94 -4.41 12.16 10.11
C GLY A 94 -4.05 10.86 9.40
N ALA A 95 -3.84 10.87 8.07
CA ALA A 95 -3.36 9.67 7.37
C ALA A 95 -1.97 9.25 7.87
N GLU A 96 -1.88 8.05 8.40
CA GLU A 96 -0.66 7.39 8.87
C GLU A 96 0.14 6.77 7.72
N LEU A 97 -0.55 6.38 6.64
CA LEU A 97 0.04 5.87 5.41
C LEU A 97 -0.56 6.59 4.20
N VAL A 98 0.29 6.96 3.23
CA VAL A 98 -0.15 7.57 1.98
C VAL A 98 0.37 6.74 0.81
N ALA A 99 -0.55 6.10 0.09
CA ALA A 99 -0.31 5.42 -1.16
C ALA A 99 -0.73 6.29 -2.35
N VAL A 100 -0.15 6.04 -3.52
CA VAL A 100 -0.58 6.66 -4.79
C VAL A 100 -0.83 5.58 -5.82
N HIS A 101 -2.01 5.62 -6.43
CA HIS A 101 -2.40 4.74 -7.53
C HIS A 101 -1.45 4.91 -8.72
N GLY A 102 -0.61 3.91 -8.98
CA GLY A 102 0.40 3.98 -10.04
C GLY A 102 -0.17 3.78 -11.45
N GLU A 103 0.65 4.04 -12.47
CA GLU A 103 0.29 4.00 -13.91
C GLU A 103 0.05 2.58 -14.47
N THR A 104 -0.60 1.72 -13.70
CA THR A 104 -0.91 0.33 -14.02
C THR A 104 -1.42 0.12 -15.45
N ILE A 105 -1.15 -1.05 -16.04
CA ILE A 105 -1.44 -1.31 -17.46
C ILE A 105 -2.93 -1.58 -17.76
N VAL A 106 -3.78 -1.60 -16.75
CA VAL A 106 -5.20 -1.97 -16.87
C VAL A 106 -6.15 -0.80 -16.64
N GLU A 107 -5.65 0.38 -16.28
CA GLU A 107 -6.46 1.56 -15.96
C GLU A 107 -5.86 2.86 -16.55
N PRO A 108 -6.68 3.89 -16.83
CA PRO A 108 -6.27 5.09 -17.55
C PRO A 108 -5.70 6.16 -16.60
N VAL A 109 -4.60 5.86 -15.92
CA VAL A 109 -3.93 6.77 -14.98
C VAL A 109 -3.10 7.80 -15.75
N GLU A 110 -3.07 9.06 -15.29
CA GLU A 110 -2.32 10.13 -15.97
C GLU A 110 -0.82 9.85 -15.97
N SER A 111 -0.16 9.97 -17.13
CA SER A 111 1.29 9.82 -17.23
C SER A 111 2.02 10.90 -16.43
N GLY A 112 3.06 10.49 -15.71
CA GLY A 112 3.79 11.33 -14.75
C GLY A 112 3.32 11.16 -13.31
N THR A 113 2.25 10.38 -13.06
CA THR A 113 1.79 10.05 -11.71
C THR A 113 2.84 9.25 -10.95
N ASN A 114 3.46 8.26 -11.58
CA ASN A 114 4.55 7.48 -10.97
C ASN A 114 5.69 8.38 -10.52
N ARG A 115 6.18 9.25 -11.41
CA ARG A 115 7.20 10.26 -11.10
C ARG A 115 6.79 11.16 -9.94
N ALA A 116 5.57 11.68 -9.95
CA ALA A 116 5.09 12.58 -8.91
C ALA A 116 5.03 11.90 -7.54
N ALA A 117 4.60 10.63 -7.50
CA ALA A 117 4.56 9.81 -6.30
C ALA A 117 5.96 9.59 -5.71
N VAL A 118 6.89 9.06 -6.51
CA VAL A 118 8.25 8.74 -6.03
C VAL A 118 9.10 9.97 -5.72
N SER A 119 8.68 11.16 -6.18
CA SER A 119 9.33 12.44 -5.85
C SER A 119 8.80 13.09 -4.57
N CYS A 120 7.71 12.57 -4.00
CA CYS A 120 7.01 13.19 -2.89
C CYS A 120 7.42 12.57 -1.54
N PRO A 121 8.03 13.33 -0.61
CA PRO A 121 8.43 12.81 0.69
C PRO A 121 7.27 12.31 1.56
N GLU A 122 6.05 12.75 1.30
CA GLU A 122 4.86 12.35 2.06
C GLU A 122 4.28 11.00 1.62
N VAL A 123 4.67 10.51 0.45
CA VAL A 123 4.20 9.24 -0.11
C VAL A 123 5.04 8.10 0.46
N ASP A 124 4.38 7.02 0.84
CA ASP A 124 5.03 5.82 1.37
C ASP A 124 5.16 4.73 0.32
N ILE A 125 4.10 4.51 -0.45
CA ILE A 125 3.99 3.43 -1.42
C ILE A 125 3.52 4.00 -2.75
N LEU A 126 4.23 3.65 -3.83
CA LEU A 126 3.68 3.71 -5.17
C LEU A 126 3.05 2.34 -5.47
N VAL A 127 1.72 2.28 -5.44
CA VAL A 127 0.98 1.02 -5.57
C VAL A 127 0.84 0.64 -7.04
N HIS A 128 0.92 -0.68 -7.31
CA HIS A 128 0.94 -1.31 -8.63
C HIS A 128 1.39 -0.40 -9.80
N PRO A 129 2.69 -0.01 -9.85
CA PRO A 129 3.18 1.06 -10.72
C PRO A 129 3.13 0.77 -12.23
N GLY A 130 2.78 -0.45 -12.62
CA GLY A 130 2.81 -0.86 -14.02
C GLY A 130 4.24 -0.92 -14.56
N LEU A 131 4.45 -0.28 -15.70
CA LEU A 131 5.74 -0.27 -16.42
C LEU A 131 6.64 0.89 -15.96
N ILE A 132 6.95 0.93 -14.66
CA ILE A 132 7.83 1.94 -14.06
C ILE A 132 9.19 2.08 -14.77
N THR A 133 9.67 3.31 -14.93
CA THR A 133 11.00 3.56 -15.51
C THR A 133 12.12 3.27 -14.51
N ILE A 134 13.33 3.02 -14.99
CA ILE A 134 14.49 2.85 -14.10
C ILE A 134 14.80 4.13 -13.32
N GLU A 135 14.55 5.30 -13.92
CA GLU A 135 14.70 6.59 -13.26
C GLU A 135 13.70 6.75 -12.11
N GLU A 136 12.44 6.32 -12.29
CA GLU A 136 11.43 6.36 -11.22
C GLU A 136 11.77 5.39 -10.10
N ALA A 137 12.21 4.16 -10.43
CA ALA A 137 12.64 3.20 -9.42
C ALA A 137 13.84 3.70 -8.61
N LYS A 138 14.80 4.40 -9.23
CA LYS A 138 15.92 5.05 -8.51
C LYS A 138 15.44 6.14 -7.57
N MET A 139 14.52 7.00 -8.03
CA MET A 139 13.92 8.02 -7.16
C MET A 139 13.15 7.40 -6.00
N ALA A 140 12.47 6.28 -6.23
CA ALA A 140 11.80 5.53 -5.17
C ALA A 140 12.80 5.06 -4.11
N ALA A 141 13.95 4.50 -4.53
CA ALA A 141 15.03 4.11 -3.62
C ALA A 141 15.59 5.31 -2.84
N ASP A 142 15.91 6.41 -3.54
CA ASP A 142 16.52 7.61 -2.94
C ASP A 142 15.60 8.29 -1.92
N ASN A 143 14.29 8.33 -2.19
CA ASN A 143 13.29 8.96 -1.32
C ASN A 143 12.63 7.98 -0.34
N GLY A 144 13.02 6.70 -0.39
CA GLY A 144 12.44 5.63 0.43
C GLY A 144 10.96 5.37 0.15
N VAL A 145 10.48 5.60 -1.07
CA VAL A 145 9.13 5.20 -1.49
C VAL A 145 9.16 3.73 -1.88
N PHE A 146 8.31 2.92 -1.26
CA PHE A 146 8.22 1.49 -1.55
C PHE A 146 7.47 1.27 -2.86
N LEU A 147 7.89 0.26 -3.63
CA LEU A 147 7.19 -0.18 -4.83
C LEU A 147 6.37 -1.43 -4.51
N GLU A 148 5.10 -1.43 -4.91
CA GLU A 148 4.21 -2.54 -4.63
C GLU A 148 4.32 -3.67 -5.66
N LEU A 149 4.28 -4.89 -5.15
CA LEU A 149 3.86 -6.09 -5.85
C LEU A 149 2.46 -6.45 -5.36
N THR A 150 1.47 -6.41 -6.22
CA THR A 150 0.07 -6.67 -5.83
C THR A 150 -0.37 -8.08 -6.23
N SER A 151 -1.29 -8.68 -5.48
CA SER A 151 -2.02 -9.86 -5.96
C SER A 151 -3.24 -9.54 -6.81
N ARG A 152 -3.63 -8.26 -6.90
CA ARG A 152 -4.83 -7.85 -7.64
C ARG A 152 -4.74 -8.26 -9.10
N ARG A 153 -5.83 -8.85 -9.59
CA ARG A 153 -5.96 -9.29 -10.98
C ARG A 153 -5.77 -8.09 -11.92
N GLY A 154 -4.98 -8.29 -12.97
CA GLY A 154 -4.70 -7.24 -13.96
C GLY A 154 -3.48 -6.42 -13.58
N HIS A 155 -3.50 -5.77 -12.41
CA HIS A 155 -2.34 -5.01 -11.92
C HIS A 155 -1.09 -5.88 -11.72
N SER A 156 -1.28 -7.10 -11.19
CA SER A 156 -0.20 -8.08 -10.93
C SER A 156 0.56 -8.56 -12.18
N LEU A 157 0.03 -8.31 -13.38
CA LEU A 157 0.66 -8.72 -14.65
C LEU A 157 2.05 -8.09 -14.86
N THR A 158 2.33 -6.98 -14.17
CA THR A 158 3.62 -6.27 -14.27
C THR A 158 4.58 -6.54 -13.11
N ASN A 159 4.20 -7.37 -12.12
CA ASN A 159 5.02 -7.61 -10.93
C ASN A 159 6.47 -8.01 -11.26
N GLY A 160 6.68 -8.89 -12.24
CA GLY A 160 8.04 -9.31 -12.65
C GLY A 160 8.89 -8.18 -13.23
N TYR A 161 8.24 -7.23 -13.91
CA TYR A 161 8.91 -6.03 -14.40
C TYR A 161 9.26 -5.08 -13.24
N VAL A 162 8.33 -4.89 -12.28
CA VAL A 162 8.57 -4.11 -11.06
C VAL A 162 9.73 -4.68 -10.24
N VAL A 163 9.78 -5.99 -10.01
CA VAL A 163 10.91 -6.68 -9.36
C VAL A 163 12.22 -6.39 -10.08
N THR A 164 12.22 -6.46 -11.42
CA THR A 164 13.43 -6.19 -12.22
C THR A 164 13.92 -4.76 -12.05
N MET A 165 13.01 -3.78 -12.05
CA MET A 165 13.38 -2.36 -11.89
C MET A 165 13.81 -2.05 -10.46
N ALA A 166 13.10 -2.56 -9.46
CA ALA A 166 13.45 -2.41 -8.04
C ALA A 166 14.84 -2.98 -7.76
N ARG A 167 15.15 -4.19 -8.26
CA ARG A 167 16.48 -4.81 -8.13
C ARG A 167 17.59 -3.99 -8.75
N ARG A 168 17.35 -3.39 -9.94
CA ARG A 168 18.34 -2.54 -10.63
C ARG A 168 18.55 -1.20 -9.94
N ALA A 169 17.53 -0.68 -9.26
CA ALA A 169 17.55 0.60 -8.58
C ALA A 169 17.96 0.52 -7.10
N GLY A 170 17.83 -0.65 -6.48
CA GLY A 170 17.93 -0.80 -5.02
C GLY A 170 16.69 -0.30 -4.27
N ALA A 171 15.52 -0.27 -4.93
CA ALA A 171 14.27 0.18 -4.30
C ALA A 171 13.69 -0.92 -3.40
N GLU A 172 13.05 -0.50 -2.30
CA GLU A 172 12.31 -1.42 -1.43
C GLU A 172 11.01 -1.88 -2.10
N LEU A 173 10.62 -3.12 -1.83
CA LEU A 173 9.40 -3.74 -2.32
C LEU A 173 8.46 -4.06 -1.15
N VAL A 174 7.15 -4.02 -1.38
CA VAL A 174 6.13 -4.59 -0.48
C VAL A 174 5.16 -5.46 -1.27
N ILE A 175 4.64 -6.51 -0.65
CA ILE A 175 3.57 -7.34 -1.23
C ILE A 175 2.27 -6.99 -0.52
N ASN A 176 1.25 -6.57 -1.26
CA ASN A 176 -0.07 -6.25 -0.72
C ASN A 176 -1.18 -6.93 -1.52
N SER A 177 -2.37 -7.05 -0.94
CA SER A 177 -3.49 -7.70 -1.61
C SER A 177 -4.23 -6.82 -2.59
N ASP A 178 -4.33 -5.52 -2.26
CA ASP A 178 -5.26 -4.60 -2.90
C ASP A 178 -6.69 -5.18 -2.85
N ALA A 179 -7.06 -5.64 -1.64
CA ALA A 179 -8.28 -6.37 -1.40
C ALA A 179 -9.52 -5.47 -1.43
N HIS A 180 -10.50 -5.84 -2.25
CA HIS A 180 -11.80 -5.16 -2.35
C HIS A 180 -12.95 -6.04 -1.81
N GLN A 181 -12.71 -7.34 -1.67
CA GLN A 181 -13.67 -8.33 -1.19
C GLN A 181 -12.99 -9.37 -0.30
N PRO A 182 -13.73 -10.11 0.56
CA PRO A 182 -13.15 -11.08 1.49
C PRO A 182 -12.22 -12.10 0.83
N GLY A 183 -12.53 -12.52 -0.41
CA GLY A 183 -11.75 -13.50 -1.15
C GLY A 183 -10.40 -13.00 -1.68
N ASP A 184 -10.15 -11.69 -1.64
CA ASP A 184 -8.88 -11.09 -2.06
C ASP A 184 -7.84 -11.07 -0.93
N LEU A 185 -8.28 -11.20 0.33
CA LEU A 185 -7.39 -11.19 1.49
C LEU A 185 -6.36 -12.31 1.40
N HIS A 186 -5.09 -11.95 1.59
CA HIS A 186 -3.98 -12.87 1.59
C HIS A 186 -4.06 -13.96 2.66
N THR A 187 -3.51 -15.11 2.29
CA THR A 187 -2.94 -16.09 3.22
C THR A 187 -1.42 -16.05 3.10
N TRP A 188 -0.73 -16.63 4.08
CA TRP A 188 0.72 -16.73 4.07
C TRP A 188 1.26 -17.47 2.85
N GLU A 189 0.62 -18.57 2.49
CA GLU A 189 0.97 -19.40 1.35
C GLU A 189 0.80 -18.61 0.05
N PHE A 190 -0.24 -17.76 -0.03
CA PHE A 190 -0.49 -16.97 -1.22
C PHE A 190 0.51 -15.82 -1.38
N ILE A 191 0.92 -15.15 -0.29
CA ILE A 191 2.00 -14.14 -0.32
C ILE A 191 3.29 -14.74 -0.89
N GLU A 192 3.67 -15.93 -0.42
CA GLU A 192 4.85 -16.65 -0.93
C GLU A 192 4.72 -16.92 -2.44
N GLN A 193 3.54 -17.36 -2.89
CA GLN A 193 3.27 -17.62 -4.31
C GLN A 193 3.30 -16.35 -5.17
N VAL A 194 2.75 -15.23 -4.69
CA VAL A 194 2.78 -13.93 -5.38
C VAL A 194 4.21 -13.46 -5.56
N GLY A 195 5.03 -13.50 -4.50
CA GLY A 195 6.41 -13.06 -4.57
C GLY A 195 7.30 -13.95 -5.46
N LEU A 196 7.17 -15.29 -5.35
CA LEU A 196 7.88 -16.21 -6.25
C LEU A 196 7.41 -16.06 -7.71
N GLY A 197 6.09 -15.90 -7.92
CA GLY A 197 5.49 -15.66 -9.24
C GLY A 197 5.94 -14.34 -9.87
N ALA A 198 6.25 -13.34 -9.05
CA ALA A 198 6.87 -12.09 -9.46
C ALA A 198 8.37 -12.22 -9.80
N GLY A 199 8.99 -13.39 -9.60
CA GLY A 199 10.42 -13.58 -9.89
C GLY A 199 11.36 -13.07 -8.80
N LEU A 200 10.88 -12.98 -7.56
CA LEU A 200 11.77 -12.85 -6.40
C LEU A 200 12.53 -14.16 -6.18
N THR A 201 13.81 -14.05 -5.84
CA THR A 201 14.55 -15.18 -5.25
C THR A 201 14.04 -15.48 -3.84
N ILE A 202 14.34 -16.65 -3.29
CA ILE A 202 13.95 -17.03 -1.92
C ILE A 202 14.50 -16.02 -0.89
N GLU A 203 15.73 -15.52 -1.10
CA GLU A 203 16.34 -14.53 -0.21
C GLU A 203 15.61 -13.17 -0.30
N GLU A 204 15.32 -12.70 -1.51
CA GLU A 204 14.57 -11.46 -1.71
C GLU A 204 13.16 -11.58 -1.13
N LEU A 205 12.46 -12.68 -1.39
CA LEU A 205 11.15 -12.96 -0.81
C LEU A 205 11.20 -12.89 0.71
N SER A 206 12.18 -13.54 1.36
CA SER A 206 12.32 -13.50 2.81
C SER A 206 12.48 -12.07 3.33
N LYS A 207 13.20 -11.20 2.61
CA LYS A 207 13.35 -9.79 2.99
C LYS A 207 12.04 -9.02 2.81
N VAL A 208 11.38 -9.21 1.66
CA VAL A 208 10.13 -8.51 1.32
C VAL A 208 8.98 -8.89 2.26
N ILE A 209 8.92 -10.11 2.80
CA ILE A 209 7.86 -10.51 3.73
C ILE A 209 8.22 -10.30 5.21
N THR A 210 9.45 -9.89 5.54
CA THR A 210 9.86 -9.70 6.95
C THR A 210 10.47 -8.34 7.23
N GLU A 211 11.47 -7.91 6.47
CA GLU A 211 12.22 -6.68 6.72
C GLU A 211 11.50 -5.46 6.15
N SER A 212 11.03 -5.52 4.90
CA SER A 212 10.40 -4.36 4.23
C SER A 212 9.13 -3.88 4.96
N PRO A 213 8.19 -4.76 5.40
CA PRO A 213 7.05 -4.35 6.21
C PRO A 213 7.46 -3.70 7.54
N ARG A 214 8.51 -4.23 8.20
CA ARG A 214 9.04 -3.64 9.45
C ARG A 214 9.63 -2.26 9.22
N LYS A 215 10.38 -2.05 8.14
CA LYS A 215 10.92 -0.74 7.77
C LYS A 215 9.78 0.26 7.55
N LEU A 216 8.74 -0.12 6.82
CA LEU A 216 7.60 0.74 6.57
C LEU A 216 6.83 1.05 7.87
N LEU A 217 6.55 0.05 8.70
CA LEU A 217 5.89 0.25 10.01
C LEU A 217 6.69 1.19 10.92
N HIS A 218 8.02 1.04 10.96
CA HIS A 218 8.88 1.93 11.72
C HIS A 218 8.80 3.37 11.21
N ARG A 219 8.78 3.57 9.88
CA ARG A 219 8.62 4.90 9.28
C ARG A 219 7.30 5.56 9.68
N ILE A 220 6.20 4.80 9.67
CA ILE A 220 4.88 5.27 10.08
C ILE A 220 4.92 5.71 11.56
N GLU A 221 5.55 4.92 12.43
CA GLU A 221 5.69 5.23 13.86
C GLU A 221 6.55 6.47 14.13
N GLU A 222 7.65 6.64 13.41
CA GLU A 222 8.52 7.82 13.56
C GLU A 222 7.80 9.10 13.14
N ARG A 223 6.98 9.05 12.09
CA ARG A 223 6.16 10.22 11.68
C ARG A 223 5.08 10.60 12.68
N LYS A 224 4.57 9.67 13.49
CA LYS A 224 3.61 10.00 14.57
C LYS A 224 4.25 10.78 15.73
N LYS A 225 5.58 10.72 15.88
CA LYS A 225 6.30 11.35 16.99
C LYS A 225 6.75 12.79 16.69
N GLY A 226 6.82 13.17 15.41
CA GLY A 226 7.21 14.51 14.94
C GLY A 226 6.01 15.38 14.65
#